data_AF-A0A975M178-F1
#
_entry.id   AF-A0A975M178-F1
#
_cell.length_a   1.000
_cell.length_b   1.000
_cell.length_c   1.000
_cell.angle_alpha   90.00
_cell.angle_beta   90.00
_cell.angle_gamma   90.00
#
_symmetry.space_group_name_H-M   'P 1'
#
loop_
_entity.id
_entity.type
_entity.pdbx_description
1 polymer ?
#
loop_
_entity_poly.entity_id
_entity_poly.type
_entity_poly.pdbx_seq_one_letter_code
_entity_poly.pdbx_strand_id
1 'polypeptide(L)'
;MNITKIYRLKKFYHADPITIRNVLVDEYSKMSEKKLDELALIEDPDKLIDFIDKQHHFNVADEDDYVYIEYYTGKLRHEVARRLMYFSTNVPEIYAAFIFLSEFEVENLINIIEGIRYQVDEEEMKQMLIY
;
A
#
# COMPACT_ATOMS: atom_id res chain seq x y z
N MET A 1 -1.03 1.54 7.00
CA MET A 1 -2.01 0.44 7.27
C MET A 1 -1.33 -0.64 8.11
N ASN A 2 -2.07 -1.50 8.81
CA ASN A 2 -1.48 -2.62 9.58
C ASN A 2 -0.61 -3.53 8.71
N ILE A 3 -1.03 -3.80 7.48
CA ILE A 3 -0.29 -4.61 6.51
C ILE A 3 1.15 -4.07 6.28
N THR A 4 1.31 -2.78 5.99
CA THR A 4 2.63 -2.14 5.84
C THR A 4 3.48 -2.28 7.10
N LYS A 5 2.87 -2.12 8.28
CA LYS A 5 3.57 -2.27 9.57
C LYS A 5 4.07 -3.70 9.77
N ILE A 6 3.21 -4.70 9.57
CA ILE A 6 3.56 -6.13 9.69
C ILE A 6 4.75 -6.46 8.77
N TYR A 7 4.67 -6.06 7.50
CA TYR A 7 5.75 -6.29 6.53
C TYR A 7 7.08 -5.68 6.99
N ARG A 8 7.10 -4.38 7.31
CA ARG A 8 8.33 -3.69 7.73
C ARG A 8 8.93 -4.31 8.99
N LEU A 9 8.10 -4.62 9.98
CA LEU A 9 8.54 -5.23 11.25
C LEU A 9 9.17 -6.61 11.04
N LYS A 10 8.68 -7.38 10.08
CA LYS A 10 9.29 -8.68 9.74
C LYS A 10 10.55 -8.52 8.89
N LYS A 11 10.50 -7.73 7.81
CA LYS A 11 11.59 -7.60 6.84
C LYS A 11 12.81 -6.88 7.40
N PHE A 12 12.62 -5.81 8.17
CA PHE A 12 13.71 -4.95 8.62
C PHE A 12 14.06 -5.08 10.10
N TYR A 13 13.11 -5.49 10.94
CA TYR A 13 13.30 -5.53 12.40
C TYR A 13 13.28 -6.95 12.97
N HIS A 14 12.94 -7.96 12.16
CA HIS A 14 12.81 -9.36 12.58
C HIS A 14 11.97 -9.52 13.86
N ALA A 15 10.94 -8.69 14.03
CA ALA A 15 10.12 -8.67 15.23
C ALA A 15 9.30 -9.96 15.35
N ASP A 16 9.16 -10.44 16.59
CA ASP A 16 8.33 -11.60 16.89
C ASP A 16 6.82 -11.28 16.76
N PRO A 17 5.95 -12.29 16.59
CA PRO A 17 4.52 -12.06 16.41
C PRO A 17 3.85 -11.26 17.53
N ILE A 18 4.30 -11.39 18.79
CA ILE A 18 3.73 -10.67 19.93
C ILE A 18 4.08 -9.19 19.82
N THR A 19 5.35 -8.88 19.55
CA THR A 19 5.80 -7.49 19.32
C THR A 19 5.05 -6.85 18.16
N ILE A 20 4.88 -7.58 17.04
CA ILE A 20 4.10 -7.10 15.89
C ILE A 20 2.66 -6.79 16.32
N ARG A 21 2.00 -7.72 17.01
CA ARG A 21 0.59 -7.59 17.38
C ARG A 21 0.33 -6.39 18.29
N ASN A 22 1.25 -6.11 19.21
CA ASN A 22 1.16 -5.00 20.16
C ASN A 22 1.18 -3.60 19.52
N VAL A 23 1.63 -3.47 18.26
CA VAL A 23 1.71 -2.17 17.55
C VAL A 23 0.68 -2.01 16.42
N LEU A 24 -0.18 -3.02 16.23
CA LEU A 24 -1.28 -2.98 15.28
C LEU A 24 -2.47 -2.23 15.86
N VAL A 25 -3.26 -1.64 14.97
CA VAL A 25 -4.49 -0.93 15.33
C VAL A 25 -5.67 -1.82 15.00
N ASP A 26 -6.41 -2.27 16.01
CA ASP A 26 -7.56 -3.16 15.82
C ASP A 26 -8.86 -2.37 15.59
N GLU A 27 -8.99 -1.25 16.30
CA GLU A 27 -10.14 -0.37 16.19
C GLU A 27 -10.21 0.22 14.77
N TYR A 28 -11.37 0.08 14.13
CA TYR A 28 -11.64 0.56 12.76
C TYR A 28 -10.85 -0.14 11.65
N SER A 29 -10.17 -1.25 11.95
CA SER A 29 -9.56 -2.12 10.94
C SER A 29 -10.64 -2.86 10.15
N LYS A 30 -10.50 -2.89 8.82
CA LYS A 30 -11.30 -3.79 7.95
C LYS A 30 -10.89 -5.27 8.08
N MET A 31 -9.72 -5.53 8.66
CA MET A 31 -9.23 -6.88 8.92
C MET A 31 -9.65 -7.32 10.32
N SER A 32 -10.20 -8.53 10.44
CA SER A 32 -10.51 -9.11 11.74
C SER A 32 -9.23 -9.37 12.54
N GLU A 33 -9.37 -9.38 13.87
CA GLU A 33 -8.29 -9.74 14.79
C GLU A 33 -7.63 -11.07 14.41
N LYS A 34 -8.44 -12.12 14.17
CA LYS A 34 -7.95 -13.41 13.68
C LYS A 34 -7.09 -13.28 12.43
N LYS A 35 -7.46 -12.40 11.49
CA LYS A 35 -6.70 -12.19 10.26
C LYS A 35 -5.37 -11.48 10.55
N LEU A 36 -5.36 -10.52 11.47
CA LEU A 36 -4.13 -9.85 11.89
C LEU A 36 -3.18 -10.82 12.59
N ASP A 37 -3.69 -11.73 13.41
CA ASP A 37 -2.91 -12.80 14.06
C ASP A 37 -2.31 -13.75 13.00
N GLU A 38 -3.11 -14.18 12.03
CA GLU A 38 -2.64 -15.00 10.89
C GLU A 38 -1.50 -14.30 10.14
N LEU A 39 -1.61 -12.99 9.88
CA LEU A 39 -0.57 -12.23 9.20
C LEU A 39 0.68 -12.04 10.07
N ALA A 40 0.53 -11.85 11.37
CA ALA A 40 1.64 -11.74 12.31
C ALA A 40 2.45 -13.04 12.43
N LEU A 41 1.84 -14.20 12.14
CA LEU A 41 2.49 -15.51 12.15
C LEU A 41 3.23 -15.86 10.86
N ILE A 42 3.02 -15.14 9.75
CA ILE A 42 3.74 -15.40 8.50
C ILE A 42 5.23 -15.14 8.68
N GLU A 43 6.08 -16.16 8.53
CA GLU A 43 7.54 -15.99 8.73
C GLU A 43 8.20 -15.21 7.61
N ASP A 44 7.81 -15.50 6.38
CA ASP A 44 8.39 -14.93 5.17
C ASP A 44 7.65 -13.62 4.79
N PRO A 45 8.31 -12.45 4.88
CA PRO A 45 7.69 -11.17 4.55
C PRO A 45 7.19 -11.11 3.11
N ASP A 46 7.82 -11.79 2.17
CA ASP A 46 7.46 -11.68 0.75
C ASP A 46 6.13 -12.44 0.47
N LYS A 47 5.79 -13.45 1.29
CA LYS A 47 4.45 -14.08 1.26
C LYS A 47 3.33 -13.13 1.69
N LEU A 48 3.62 -12.03 2.40
CA LEU A 48 2.61 -11.00 2.68
C LEU A 48 2.26 -10.21 1.43
N ILE A 49 3.22 -10.00 0.52
CA ILE A 49 2.98 -9.31 -0.75
C ILE A 49 2.05 -10.17 -1.62
N ASP A 50 2.36 -11.45 -1.77
CA ASP A 50 1.50 -12.42 -2.47
C ASP A 50 0.07 -12.43 -1.94
N PHE A 51 -0.09 -12.34 -0.62
CA PHE A 51 -1.41 -12.32 0.01
C PHE A 51 -2.23 -11.11 -0.44
N ILE A 52 -1.61 -9.93 -0.51
CA ILE A 52 -2.27 -8.67 -0.90
C ILE A 52 -2.59 -8.69 -2.39
N ASP A 53 -1.63 -9.08 -3.22
CA ASP A 53 -1.79 -9.14 -4.67
C ASP A 53 -2.94 -10.08 -5.06
N LYS A 54 -3.01 -11.27 -4.42
CA LYS A 54 -4.12 -12.23 -4.63
C LYS A 54 -5.48 -11.74 -4.15
N GLN A 55 -5.53 -11.03 -3.02
CA GLN A 55 -6.80 -10.53 -2.47
C GLN A 55 -7.42 -9.41 -3.32
N HIS A 56 -6.58 -8.60 -3.95
CA HIS A 56 -7.01 -7.39 -4.64
C HIS A 56 -6.83 -7.44 -6.16
N HIS A 57 -6.28 -8.55 -6.69
CA HIS A 57 -6.07 -8.78 -8.12
C HIS A 57 -5.25 -7.64 -8.77
N PHE A 58 -4.21 -7.15 -8.08
CA PHE A 58 -3.37 -6.09 -8.64
C PHE A 58 -2.56 -6.59 -9.85
N ASN A 59 -2.36 -7.90 -10.01
CA ASN A 59 -1.65 -8.55 -11.12
C ASN A 59 -0.23 -7.98 -11.33
N VAL A 60 0.47 -7.63 -10.25
CA VAL A 60 1.80 -7.00 -10.32
C VAL A 60 2.92 -8.02 -10.11
N ALA A 61 2.59 -9.30 -9.92
CA ALA A 61 3.57 -10.35 -9.65
C ALA A 61 4.53 -10.67 -10.82
N ASP A 62 4.37 -10.02 -11.98
CA ASP A 62 5.13 -10.35 -13.20
C ASP A 62 6.19 -9.31 -13.62
N GLU A 63 6.34 -8.17 -12.92
CA GLU A 63 7.32 -7.14 -13.30
C GLU A 63 8.19 -6.70 -12.10
N ASP A 64 9.37 -7.33 -12.03
CA ASP A 64 10.60 -6.93 -11.33
C ASP A 64 10.63 -6.77 -9.78
N ASP A 65 11.77 -7.19 -9.22
CA ASP A 65 12.16 -7.36 -7.80
C ASP A 65 12.07 -6.12 -6.87
N TYR A 66 11.46 -5.02 -7.31
CA TYR A 66 11.58 -3.71 -6.64
C TYR A 66 10.27 -3.03 -6.22
N VAL A 67 9.12 -3.72 -6.32
CA VAL A 67 7.85 -3.15 -5.88
C VAL A 67 7.71 -3.28 -4.36
N TYR A 68 8.07 -2.22 -3.64
CA TYR A 68 7.92 -2.14 -2.18
C TYR A 68 6.45 -2.26 -1.74
N ILE A 69 6.19 -2.79 -0.53
CA ILE A 69 4.85 -2.93 0.07
C ILE A 69 4.04 -1.61 0.07
N GLU A 70 4.73 -0.47 0.09
CA GLU A 70 4.19 0.87 0.01
C GLU A 70 3.48 1.13 -1.31
N TYR A 71 4.01 0.62 -2.43
CA TYR A 71 3.38 0.76 -3.74
C TYR A 71 2.03 0.04 -3.77
N TYR A 72 1.98 -1.23 -3.35
CA TYR A 72 0.74 -2.00 -3.27
C TYR A 72 -0.30 -1.35 -2.37
N THR A 73 0.12 -0.92 -1.18
CA THR A 73 -0.79 -0.23 -0.25
C THR A 73 -1.16 1.18 -0.72
N GLY A 74 -0.32 1.81 -1.55
CA GLY A 74 -0.63 3.04 -2.27
C GLY A 74 -1.70 2.83 -3.34
N LYS A 75 -1.52 1.85 -4.24
CA LYS A 75 -2.51 1.46 -5.26
C LYS A 75 -3.87 1.13 -4.64
N LEU A 76 -3.91 0.34 -3.55
CA LEU A 76 -5.15 0.05 -2.84
C LEU A 76 -5.85 1.33 -2.34
N ARG A 77 -5.09 2.26 -1.75
CA ARG A 77 -5.63 3.53 -1.26
C ARG A 77 -6.16 4.38 -2.42
N HIS A 78 -5.41 4.43 -3.52
CA HIS A 78 -5.81 5.14 -4.73
C HIS A 78 -7.12 4.59 -5.30
N GLU A 79 -7.28 3.28 -5.41
CA GLU A 79 -8.53 2.65 -5.88
C GLU A 79 -9.73 2.94 -4.97
N VAL A 80 -9.53 2.86 -3.65
CA VAL A 80 -10.58 3.18 -2.66
C VAL A 80 -10.98 4.65 -2.78
N ALA A 81 -10.02 5.57 -2.87
CA ALA A 81 -10.28 6.99 -3.04
C ALA A 81 -11.02 7.26 -4.36
N ARG A 82 -10.59 6.67 -5.48
CA ARG A 82 -11.31 6.75 -6.76
C ARG A 82 -12.76 6.27 -6.62
N ARG A 83 -12.97 5.10 -6.01
CA ARG A 83 -14.31 4.55 -5.82
C ARG A 83 -15.20 5.47 -4.97
N LEU A 84 -14.68 6.02 -3.88
CA LEU A 84 -15.41 6.97 -3.05
C LEU A 84 -15.76 8.25 -3.83
N MET A 85 -14.82 8.77 -4.62
CA MET A 85 -15.04 9.95 -5.47
C MET A 85 -16.17 9.74 -6.49
N TYR A 86 -16.25 8.57 -7.11
CA TYR A 86 -17.27 8.26 -8.12
C TYR A 86 -18.63 7.88 -7.54
N PHE A 87 -18.66 7.15 -6.42
CA PHE A 87 -19.86 6.46 -5.98
C PHE A 87 -20.39 6.87 -4.60
N SER A 88 -19.61 7.59 -3.78
CA SER A 88 -20.12 8.07 -2.49
C SER A 88 -21.11 9.22 -2.70
N THR A 89 -22.10 9.29 -1.81
CA THR A 89 -23.03 10.42 -1.68
C THR A 89 -22.81 11.20 -0.39
N ASN A 90 -21.84 10.78 0.45
CA ASN A 90 -21.49 11.41 1.70
C ASN A 90 -20.38 12.46 1.48
N VAL A 91 -20.67 13.72 1.80
CA VAL A 91 -19.75 14.85 1.53
C VAL A 91 -18.38 14.68 2.21
N PRO A 92 -18.28 14.34 3.51
CA PRO A 92 -17.00 14.02 4.14
C PRO A 92 -16.17 12.96 3.42
N GLU A 93 -16.79 11.87 2.95
CA GLU A 93 -16.07 10.80 2.23
C GLU A 93 -15.53 11.29 0.87
N ILE A 94 -16.35 12.05 0.12
CA ILE A 94 -15.95 12.63 -1.16
C ILE A 94 -14.79 13.61 -0.96
N TYR A 95 -14.85 14.46 0.06
CA TYR A 95 -13.79 15.43 0.34
C TYR A 95 -12.49 14.74 0.76
N ALA A 96 -12.56 13.70 1.60
CA ALA A 96 -11.39 12.89 1.94
C ALA A 96 -10.79 12.20 0.71
N ALA A 97 -11.63 11.62 -0.15
CA ALA A 97 -11.19 11.01 -1.40
C ALA A 97 -10.49 12.01 -2.33
N PHE A 98 -11.02 13.22 -2.45
CA PHE A 98 -10.38 14.30 -3.21
C PHE A 98 -8.97 14.60 -2.69
N ILE A 99 -8.82 14.80 -1.37
CA ILE A 99 -7.50 15.06 -0.76
C ILE A 99 -6.53 13.94 -1.09
N PHE A 100 -6.91 12.68 -0.87
CA PHE A 100 -6.02 11.55 -1.14
C PHE A 100 -5.62 11.45 -2.62
N LEU A 101 -6.55 11.67 -3.55
CA LEU A 101 -6.24 11.66 -4.99
C LEU A 101 -5.29 12.81 -5.37
N SER A 102 -5.50 14.00 -4.81
CA SER A 102 -4.60 15.14 -5.02
C SER A 102 -3.20 14.90 -4.44
N GLU A 103 -3.09 14.21 -3.30
CA GLU A 103 -1.80 13.81 -2.74
C GLU A 103 -1.04 12.86 -3.69
N PHE A 104 -1.71 11.85 -4.25
CA PHE A 104 -1.12 10.96 -5.25
C PHE A 104 -0.69 11.71 -6.52
N GLU A 105 -1.50 12.66 -6.98
CA GLU A 105 -1.16 13.48 -8.15
C GLU A 105 0.10 14.31 -7.90
N VAL A 106 0.20 14.95 -6.73
CA VAL A 106 1.40 15.71 -6.33
C VAL A 106 2.62 14.80 -6.22
N GLU A 107 2.48 13.61 -5.61
CA GLU A 107 3.57 12.64 -5.50
C GLU A 107 4.05 12.14 -6.86
N ASN A 108 3.12 11.82 -7.78
CA ASN A 108 3.46 11.46 -9.15
C ASN A 108 4.21 12.58 -9.88
N LEU A 109 3.76 13.84 -9.73
CA LEU A 109 4.45 14.98 -10.33
C LEU A 109 5.87 15.15 -9.78
N ILE A 110 6.06 14.99 -8.47
CA ILE A 110 7.39 15.01 -7.85
C ILE A 110 8.27 13.89 -8.41
N ASN A 111 7.74 12.66 -8.48
CA ASN A 111 8.47 11.51 -9.01
C ASN A 111 8.89 11.71 -10.47
N ILE A 112 8.00 12.27 -11.31
CA ILE A 112 8.32 12.59 -12.71
C ILE A 112 9.39 13.68 -12.79
N ILE A 113 9.26 14.77 -12.02
CA ILE A 113 10.21 15.89 -12.03
C ILE A 113 11.59 15.42 -11.59
N GLU A 114 11.68 14.68 -10.48
CA GLU A 114 12.95 14.18 -9.96
C GLU A 114 13.52 13.07 -10.84
N GLY A 115 12.68 12.20 -11.41
CA GLY A 115 13.11 11.19 -12.38
C GLY A 115 13.78 11.81 -13.62
N ILE A 116 13.17 12.85 -14.20
CA ILE A 116 13.78 13.64 -15.28
C ILE A 116 15.09 14.29 -14.83
N ARG A 117 15.10 14.91 -13.64
CA ARG A 117 16.27 15.60 -13.08
C ARG A 117 17.47 14.67 -12.91
N TYR A 118 17.23 13.43 -12.49
CA TYR A 118 18.28 12.43 -12.26
C TYR A 118 18.48 11.46 -13.43
N GLN A 119 17.80 11.68 -14.57
CA GLN A 119 17.92 10.85 -15.77
C GLN A 119 17.58 9.37 -15.52
N VAL A 120 16.56 9.13 -14.69
CA VAL A 120 15.99 7.80 -14.48
C VAL A 120 15.33 7.33 -15.79
N ASP A 121 15.40 6.03 -16.07
CA ASP A 121 14.77 5.45 -17.25
C ASP A 121 13.24 5.64 -17.23
N GLU A 122 12.63 5.78 -18.41
CA GLU A 122 11.19 6.02 -18.52
C GLU A 122 10.35 4.88 -17.92
N GLU A 123 10.78 3.63 -18.11
CA GLU A 123 10.05 2.47 -17.59
C GLU A 123 10.16 2.40 -16.05
N GLU A 124 11.34 2.68 -15.51
CA GLU A 124 11.55 2.76 -14.06
C GLU A 124 10.73 3.91 -13.44
N MET A 125 10.69 5.08 -14.09
CA MET A 125 9.84 6.19 -13.65
C MET A 125 8.35 5.80 -13.62
N LYS A 126 7.86 5.10 -14.66
CA LYS A 126 6.45 4.65 -14.73
C LYS A 126 6.09 3.70 -13.59
N GLN A 127 7.00 2.79 -13.22
CA GLN A 127 6.81 1.84 -12.12
C GLN A 127 6.62 2.54 -10.76
N MET A 128 7.12 3.77 -10.60
CA MET A 128 6.96 4.57 -9.38
C MET A 128 5.61 5.30 -9.30
N LEU A 129 4.82 5.34 -10.37
CA LEU A 129 3.59 6.14 -10.43
C LEU A 129 2.36 5.37 -9.95
N ILE A 130 1.49 6.06 -9.21
CA ILE A 130 0.22 5.51 -8.74
C ILE A 130 -0.93 6.27 -9.39
N TYR A 131 -1.63 5.60 -10.30
CA TYR A 131 -2.79 6.07 -11.04
C TYR A 131 -3.74 4.91 -11.38
#